data_AF-A0A7Y1XKF0-F1
#
_entry.id   AF-A0A7Y1XKF0-F1
#
_cell.length_a   1.000
_cell.length_b   1.000
_cell.length_c   1.000
_cell.angle_alpha   90.00
_cell.angle_beta   90.00
_cell.angle_gamma   90.00
#
_symmetry.space_group_name_H-M   'P 1'
#
loop_
_entity.id
_entity.type
_entity.pdbx_description
1 polymer ?
#
loop_
_entity_poly.entity_id
_entity_poly.type
_entity_poly.pdbx_seq_one_letter_code
_entity_poly.pdbx_strand_id
1 'polypeptide(L)'
;MADSMGRPYLSDYPEFDFNLSHTDGMSAVAVTRGVVGVDIERLRDDIDAINVAGRVLSARECATVLADVLPSKTPFFDYWTLKEAYAKAVGLGVRIPFKKIDVLLGQPMNISLQDVNDDGEHWTFELHGCDEYRLAVAVRRQKIGNIAIQTIEMNSKLEPQGQLAMALLRTTNPLNTRRSNRDERVQTCA
;
A
#
# COMPACT_ATOMS: atom_id res chain seq x y z
N MET A 1 7.69 -0.67 -19.99
CA MET A 1 6.95 0.37 -20.74
C MET A 1 6.01 1.10 -19.79
N ALA A 2 5.31 2.16 -20.22
CA ALA A 2 4.25 2.81 -19.44
C ALA A 2 2.99 3.02 -20.29
N ASP A 3 1.80 2.89 -19.70
CA ASP A 3 0.52 3.12 -20.38
C ASP A 3 0.25 4.63 -20.58
N SER A 4 -0.90 4.97 -21.17
CA SER A 4 -1.29 6.37 -21.41
C SER A 4 -1.49 7.20 -20.14
N MET A 5 -1.57 6.55 -18.98
CA MET A 5 -1.70 7.16 -17.66
C MET A 5 -0.38 7.15 -16.88
N GLY A 6 0.72 6.71 -17.50
CA GLY A 6 2.06 6.66 -16.90
C GLY A 6 2.30 5.44 -16.01
N ARG A 7 1.37 4.49 -15.96
CA ARG A 7 1.52 3.28 -15.15
C ARG A 7 2.44 2.29 -15.85
N PRO A 8 3.49 1.77 -15.17
CA PRO A 8 4.43 0.86 -15.80
C PRO A 8 3.81 -0.53 -16.02
N TYR A 9 4.22 -1.20 -17.11
CA TYR A 9 3.80 -2.56 -17.44
C TYR A 9 4.92 -3.38 -18.12
N LEU A 10 4.78 -4.71 -18.06
CA LEU A 10 5.69 -5.69 -18.66
C LEU A 10 5.17 -6.09 -20.06
N SER A 11 5.77 -5.56 -21.12
CA SER A 11 5.34 -5.85 -22.51
C SER A 11 5.46 -7.33 -22.89
N ASP A 12 6.49 -7.99 -22.36
CA ASP A 12 6.84 -9.37 -22.72
C ASP A 12 6.14 -10.39 -21.81
N TYR A 13 5.45 -9.92 -20.76
CA TYR A 13 4.76 -10.73 -19.76
C TYR A 13 3.36 -10.14 -19.44
N PRO A 14 2.45 -10.09 -20.43
CA PRO A 14 1.15 -9.43 -20.30
C PRO A 14 0.21 -10.13 -19.32
N GLU A 15 0.50 -11.36 -18.90
CA GLU A 15 -0.22 -12.09 -17.87
C GLU A 15 0.14 -11.65 -16.45
N PHE A 16 1.14 -10.76 -16.31
CA PHE A 16 1.53 -10.19 -15.03
C PHE A 16 1.31 -8.68 -15.01
N ASP A 17 0.85 -8.21 -13.87
CA ASP A 17 0.76 -6.80 -13.52
C ASP A 17 1.67 -6.52 -12.34
N PHE A 18 2.17 -5.29 -12.27
CA PHE A 18 2.93 -4.84 -11.13
C PHE A 18 2.66 -3.39 -10.78
N ASN A 19 2.91 -3.05 -9.52
CA ASN A 19 2.82 -1.69 -9.04
C ASN A 19 3.94 -1.39 -8.05
N LEU A 20 4.31 -0.12 -7.98
CA LEU A 20 5.42 0.37 -7.17
C LEU A 20 4.94 1.56 -6.34
N SER A 21 5.39 1.62 -5.09
CA SER A 21 5.30 2.82 -4.27
C SER A 21 6.58 3.01 -3.47
N HIS A 22 6.85 4.23 -3.03
CA HIS A 22 7.98 4.52 -2.17
C HIS A 22 7.67 5.72 -1.27
N THR A 23 8.31 5.70 -0.11
CA THR A 23 8.36 6.75 0.89
C THR A 23 9.79 6.81 1.44
N ASP A 24 10.12 7.83 2.23
CA ASP A 24 11.44 7.95 2.84
C ASP A 24 11.82 6.67 3.60
N GLY A 25 12.90 6.00 3.17
CA GLY A 25 13.43 4.79 3.81
C GLY A 25 12.81 3.47 3.36
N MET A 26 11.74 3.48 2.55
CA MET A 26 11.07 2.25 2.11
C MET A 26 10.44 2.36 0.72
N SER A 27 10.60 1.33 -0.08
CA SER A 27 9.91 1.11 -1.34
C SER A 27 9.08 -0.16 -1.25
N ALA A 28 8.04 -0.28 -2.06
CA ALA A 28 7.16 -1.43 -2.11
C ALA A 28 6.92 -1.81 -3.57
N VAL A 29 7.00 -3.11 -3.86
CA VAL A 29 6.66 -3.70 -5.15
C VAL A 29 5.60 -4.76 -4.93
N ALA A 30 4.52 -4.69 -5.71
CA ALA A 30 3.54 -5.74 -5.79
C ALA A 30 3.52 -6.32 -7.21
N VAL A 31 3.47 -7.64 -7.33
CA VAL A 31 3.38 -8.36 -8.62
C VAL A 31 2.27 -9.39 -8.51
N THR A 32 1.42 -9.50 -9.52
CA THR A 32 0.33 -10.49 -9.56
C THR A 32 -0.02 -10.89 -10.99
N ARG A 33 -0.86 -11.90 -11.15
CA ARG A 33 -1.48 -12.27 -12.44
C ARG A 33 -2.83 -11.56 -12.71
N GLY A 34 -3.30 -10.76 -11.77
CA GLY A 34 -4.50 -9.90 -11.87
C GLY A 34 -4.14 -8.42 -11.94
N VAL A 35 -5.08 -7.53 -11.61
CA VAL A 35 -4.76 -6.09 -11.47
C VAL A 35 -4.30 -5.80 -10.05
N VAL A 36 -3.19 -5.08 -9.85
CA VAL A 36 -2.69 -4.70 -8.52
C VAL A 36 -2.32 -3.24 -8.38
N GLY A 37 -2.52 -2.69 -7.19
CA GLY A 37 -1.91 -1.44 -6.74
C GLY A 37 -1.30 -1.62 -5.37
N VAL A 38 -0.19 -0.92 -5.12
CA VAL A 38 0.47 -0.90 -3.82
C VAL A 38 0.72 0.54 -3.43
N ASP A 39 0.55 0.82 -2.15
CA ASP A 39 0.99 2.09 -1.59
C ASP A 39 1.70 1.89 -0.27
N ILE A 40 2.69 2.74 0.00
CA ILE A 40 3.45 2.72 1.24
C ILE A 40 3.72 4.15 1.69
N GLU A 41 3.40 4.41 2.95
CA GLU A 41 3.48 5.73 3.55
C GLU A 41 4.17 5.65 4.90
N ARG A 42 5.09 6.59 5.15
CA ARG A 42 5.69 6.77 6.46
C ARG A 42 4.75 7.62 7.32
N LEU A 43 4.54 7.21 8.57
CA LEU A 43 3.86 8.01 9.58
C LEU A 43 4.72 9.23 9.86
N ARG A 44 4.27 10.40 9.38
CA ARG A 44 5.01 11.66 9.54
C ARG A 44 4.24 12.67 10.39
N ASP A 45 4.99 13.36 11.23
CA ASP A 45 4.45 14.42 12.10
C ASP A 45 4.27 15.76 11.37
N ASP A 46 4.95 15.95 10.24
CA ASP A 46 4.92 17.19 9.44
C ASP A 46 3.67 17.35 8.55
N ILE A 47 2.83 16.31 8.42
CA ILE A 47 1.58 16.38 7.67
C ILE A 47 0.42 16.89 8.55
N ASP A 48 -0.31 17.89 8.05
CA ASP A 48 -1.62 18.30 8.58
C ASP A 48 -2.70 17.27 8.18
N ALA A 49 -2.69 16.13 8.87
CA ALA A 49 -3.55 14.99 8.58
C ALA A 49 -5.04 15.34 8.63
N ILE A 50 -5.45 16.26 9.51
CA ILE A 50 -6.85 16.68 9.65
C ILE A 50 -7.31 17.45 8.41
N ASN A 51 -6.51 18.41 7.95
CA ASN A 51 -6.86 19.20 6.77
C ASN A 51 -6.85 18.35 5.50
N VAL A 52 -5.86 17.47 5.35
CA VAL A 52 -5.80 16.54 4.21
C VAL A 52 -6.98 15.57 4.25
N ALA A 53 -7.30 15.00 5.42
CA ALA A 53 -8.45 14.12 5.61
C ALA A 53 -9.74 14.77 5.10
N GLY A 54 -10.00 16.04 5.46
CA GLY A 54 -11.17 16.78 5.00
C GLY A 54 -11.27 16.95 3.47
N ARG A 55 -10.19 16.74 2.73
CA ARG A 55 -10.14 16.81 1.25
C ARG A 55 -10.25 15.45 0.57
N VAL A 56 -9.73 14.39 1.19
CA VAL A 56 -9.58 13.08 0.53
C VAL A 56 -10.45 11.98 1.14
N LEU A 57 -10.79 12.07 2.42
CA LEU A 57 -11.61 11.07 3.09
C LEU A 57 -13.11 11.38 2.96
N SER A 58 -13.90 10.33 3.01
CA SER A 58 -15.35 10.42 3.11
C SER A 58 -15.76 10.99 4.47
N ALA A 59 -17.01 11.46 4.59
CA ALA A 59 -17.51 11.97 5.86
C ALA A 59 -17.45 10.91 6.99
N ARG A 60 -17.65 9.63 6.65
CA ARG A 60 -17.60 8.51 7.59
C ARG A 60 -16.17 8.23 8.05
N GLU A 61 -15.23 8.20 7.12
CA GLU A 61 -13.80 7.98 7.42
C GLU A 61 -13.22 9.14 8.24
N CYS A 62 -13.59 10.38 7.91
CA CYS A 62 -13.25 11.56 8.71
C CYS A 62 -13.75 11.42 10.15
N ALA A 63 -14.98 10.94 10.36
CA ALA A 63 -15.50 10.71 11.70
C ALA A 63 -14.67 9.69 12.47
N THR A 64 -14.17 8.63 11.82
CA THR A 64 -13.23 7.68 12.44
C THR A 64 -11.90 8.34 12.81
N VAL A 65 -11.30 9.10 11.89
CA VAL A 65 -10.02 9.79 12.14
C VAL A 65 -10.12 10.80 13.30
N LEU A 66 -11.27 11.44 13.46
CA LEU A 66 -11.51 12.45 14.49
C LEU A 66 -12.05 11.89 15.81
N ALA A 67 -12.36 10.59 15.89
CA ALA A 67 -12.96 9.98 17.08
C ALA A 67 -11.96 9.70 18.21
N ASP A 68 -10.66 9.60 17.90
CA ASP A 68 -9.65 9.24 18.90
C ASP A 68 -9.37 10.38 19.89
N VAL A 69 -9.41 10.04 21.18
CA VAL A 69 -9.13 10.94 22.31
C VAL A 69 -7.65 11.33 22.37
N LEU A 70 -6.76 10.49 21.83
CA LEU A 70 -5.34 10.77 21.67
C LEU A 70 -5.06 11.02 20.18
N PRO A 71 -4.28 12.05 19.81
CA PRO A 71 -4.02 12.40 18.42
C PRO A 71 -3.09 11.36 17.76
N SER A 72 -3.65 10.24 17.34
CA SER A 72 -3.00 9.28 16.46
C SER A 72 -3.29 9.65 15.01
N LYS A 73 -2.25 9.78 14.19
CA LYS A 73 -2.42 9.97 12.74
C LYS A 73 -2.57 8.65 11.99
N THR A 74 -2.38 7.52 12.67
CA THR A 74 -2.42 6.19 12.06
C THR A 74 -3.73 5.94 11.29
N PRO A 75 -4.93 6.24 11.82
CA PRO A 75 -6.16 6.04 11.06
C PRO A 75 -6.21 6.83 9.75
N PHE A 76 -5.66 8.05 9.72
CA PHE A 76 -5.55 8.83 8.49
C PHE A 76 -4.65 8.12 7.47
N PHE A 77 -3.45 7.71 7.88
CA PHE A 77 -2.52 7.01 6.99
C PHE A 77 -3.10 5.68 6.51
N ASP A 78 -3.88 4.97 7.33
CA ASP A 78 -4.52 3.70 6.94
C ASP A 78 -5.49 3.90 5.78
N TYR A 79 -6.40 4.88 5.92
CA TYR A 79 -7.33 5.21 4.84
C TYR A 79 -6.63 5.77 3.61
N TRP A 80 -5.66 6.66 3.81
CA TRP A 80 -4.89 7.26 2.73
C TRP A 80 -4.17 6.20 1.89
N THR A 81 -3.38 5.34 2.55
CA THR A 81 -2.60 4.29 1.90
C THR A 81 -3.51 3.30 1.16
N LEU A 82 -4.65 2.91 1.75
CA LEU A 82 -5.62 2.02 1.08
C LEU A 82 -6.22 2.64 -0.18
N LYS A 83 -6.62 3.92 -0.10
CA LYS A 83 -7.21 4.63 -1.23
C LYS A 83 -6.20 4.85 -2.36
N GLU A 84 -4.96 5.21 -2.04
CA GLU A 84 -3.89 5.35 -3.03
C GLU A 84 -3.54 4.00 -3.67
N ALA A 85 -3.48 2.91 -2.91
CA ALA A 85 -3.29 1.58 -3.46
C ALA A 85 -4.40 1.23 -4.47
N TYR A 86 -5.67 1.49 -4.13
CA TYR A 86 -6.78 1.33 -5.07
C TYR A 86 -6.63 2.24 -6.30
N ALA A 87 -6.33 3.52 -6.10
CA ALA A 87 -6.21 4.51 -7.17
C ALA A 87 -5.11 4.15 -8.19
N LYS A 88 -4.00 3.62 -7.69
CA LYS A 88 -2.91 3.06 -8.49
C LYS A 88 -3.35 1.80 -9.24
N ALA A 89 -4.11 0.91 -8.59
CA ALA A 89 -4.63 -0.30 -9.20
C ALA A 89 -5.59 -0.02 -10.36
N VAL A 90 -6.43 1.02 -10.27
CA VAL A 90 -7.35 1.40 -11.36
C VAL A 90 -6.72 2.36 -12.37
N GLY A 91 -5.47 2.78 -12.17
CA GLY A 91 -4.76 3.67 -13.08
C GLY A 91 -5.31 5.11 -13.12
N LEU A 92 -6.07 5.53 -12.12
CA LEU A 92 -6.64 6.88 -12.05
C LEU A 92 -5.74 7.87 -11.30
N GLY A 93 -4.87 7.36 -10.41
CA GLY A 93 -4.04 8.21 -9.55
C GLY A 93 -4.87 9.29 -8.84
N VAL A 94 -4.34 10.52 -8.78
CA VAL A 94 -5.01 11.66 -8.14
C VAL A 94 -6.32 12.11 -8.80
N ARG A 95 -6.66 11.59 -9.99
CA ARG A 95 -7.93 11.91 -10.68
C ARG A 95 -9.10 11.13 -10.09
N ILE A 96 -8.85 10.18 -9.21
CA ILE A 96 -9.88 9.40 -8.56
C ILE A 96 -10.72 10.29 -7.62
N PRO A 97 -12.06 10.15 -7.60
CA PRO A 97 -12.89 10.93 -6.69
C PRO A 97 -12.79 10.34 -5.27
N PHE A 98 -11.68 10.60 -4.55
CA PHE A 98 -11.38 9.98 -3.26
C PHE A 98 -12.52 10.04 -2.23
N LYS A 99 -13.28 11.15 -2.19
CA LYS A 99 -14.43 11.32 -1.29
C LYS A 99 -15.62 10.40 -1.59
N LYS A 100 -15.70 9.89 -2.82
CA LYS A 100 -16.73 8.95 -3.26
C LYS A 100 -16.33 7.48 -3.05
N ILE A 101 -15.11 7.26 -2.59
CA ILE A 101 -14.64 5.93 -2.20
C ILE A 101 -14.81 5.84 -0.70
N ASP A 102 -15.42 4.78 -0.23
CA ASP A 102 -15.66 4.53 1.17
C ASP A 102 -15.01 3.21 1.57
N VAL A 103 -13.93 3.28 2.33
CA VAL A 103 -13.23 2.11 2.86
C VAL A 103 -13.86 1.72 4.19
N LEU A 104 -14.19 0.44 4.34
CA LEU A 104 -14.59 -0.18 5.59
C LEU A 104 -13.43 -1.00 6.13
N LEU A 105 -12.81 -0.49 7.18
CA LEU A 105 -11.80 -1.24 7.93
C LEU A 105 -12.47 -2.44 8.62
N GLY A 106 -11.85 -3.62 8.51
CA GLY A 106 -12.40 -4.89 8.98
C GLY A 106 -11.65 -6.07 8.36
N GLN A 107 -12.08 -7.29 8.67
CA GLN A 107 -11.54 -8.51 8.05
C GLN A 107 -12.70 -9.35 7.48
N PRO A 108 -12.82 -9.49 6.15
CA PRO A 108 -12.03 -8.80 5.12
C PRO A 108 -12.31 -7.29 5.07
N MET A 109 -11.33 -6.50 4.60
CA MET A 109 -11.56 -5.09 4.28
C MET A 109 -12.41 -4.98 3.01
N ASN A 110 -13.37 -4.05 3.02
CA ASN A 110 -14.27 -3.81 1.91
C ASN A 110 -14.16 -2.35 1.45
N ILE A 111 -14.38 -2.12 0.16
CA ILE A 111 -14.63 -0.78 -0.37
C ILE A 111 -16.05 -0.70 -0.88
N SER A 112 -16.67 0.45 -0.67
CA SER A 112 -17.90 0.85 -1.34
C SER A 112 -17.53 2.00 -2.25
N LEU A 113 -17.97 1.92 -3.49
CA LEU A 113 -17.74 2.95 -4.48
C LEU A 113 -19.07 3.68 -4.74
N GLN A 114 -19.12 4.96 -4.41
CA GLN A 114 -20.25 5.82 -4.71
C GLN A 114 -20.06 6.43 -6.10
N ASP A 115 -21.04 6.32 -6.99
CA ASP A 115 -21.00 6.88 -8.35
C ASP A 115 -19.82 6.42 -9.23
N VAL A 116 -19.21 5.27 -8.93
CA VAL A 116 -18.20 4.64 -9.78
C VAL A 116 -18.83 3.41 -10.40
N ASN A 117 -18.60 3.16 -11.69
CA ASN A 117 -19.18 2.03 -12.43
C ASN A 117 -18.46 0.70 -12.11
N ASP A 118 -18.06 0.53 -10.86
CA ASP A 118 -17.37 -0.62 -10.25
C ASP A 118 -18.07 -0.82 -8.89
N ASP A 119 -18.59 -2.01 -8.63
CA ASP A 119 -19.34 -2.33 -7.41
C ASP A 119 -18.41 -2.64 -6.22
N GLY A 120 -17.09 -2.68 -6.44
CA GLY A 120 -16.11 -2.97 -5.40
C GLY A 120 -16.04 -4.45 -5.03
N GLU A 121 -16.97 -5.31 -5.50
CA GLU A 121 -17.10 -6.72 -5.11
C GLU A 121 -15.94 -7.60 -5.60
N HIS A 122 -15.14 -7.05 -6.52
CA HIS A 122 -14.00 -7.70 -7.12
C HIS A 122 -12.67 -7.26 -6.54
N TRP A 123 -12.63 -6.63 -5.37
CA TRP A 123 -11.39 -6.17 -4.78
C TRP A 123 -11.05 -6.90 -3.47
N THR A 124 -9.77 -7.17 -3.28
CA THR A 124 -9.23 -7.65 -2.01
C THR A 124 -8.16 -6.66 -1.57
N PHE A 125 -8.23 -6.26 -0.31
CA PHE A 125 -7.32 -5.32 0.29
C PHE A 125 -6.55 -5.98 1.41
N GLU A 126 -5.28 -5.62 1.50
CA GLU A 126 -4.45 -5.91 2.65
C GLU A 126 -3.81 -4.62 3.15
N LEU A 127 -3.74 -4.49 4.47
CA LEU A 127 -3.18 -3.34 5.15
C LEU A 127 -2.26 -3.86 6.25
N HIS A 128 -1.00 -3.44 6.19
CA HIS A 128 0.04 -3.89 7.08
C HIS A 128 0.69 -2.69 7.75
N GLY A 129 0.87 -2.78 9.07
CA GLY A 129 1.74 -1.87 9.82
C GLY A 129 3.13 -2.51 9.95
N CYS A 130 4.18 -1.72 9.71
CA CYS A 130 5.57 -2.13 9.94
C CYS A 130 6.32 -0.93 10.52
N ASP A 131 6.58 -0.92 11.83
CA ASP A 131 7.15 0.20 12.56
C ASP A 131 6.40 1.52 12.30
N GLU A 132 7.07 2.46 11.64
CA GLU A 132 6.59 3.79 11.25
C GLU A 132 5.97 3.81 9.85
N TYR A 133 5.71 2.65 9.22
CA TYR A 133 5.18 2.56 7.86
C TYR A 133 3.81 1.89 7.82
N ARG A 134 2.95 2.39 6.93
CA ARG A 134 1.72 1.73 6.52
C ARG A 134 1.88 1.28 5.07
N LEU A 135 1.63 0.00 4.82
CA LEU A 135 1.63 -0.61 3.49
C LEU A 135 0.20 -1.06 3.18
N ALA A 136 -0.33 -0.68 2.03
CA ALA A 136 -1.58 -1.22 1.52
C ALA A 136 -1.40 -1.88 0.16
N VAL A 137 -2.15 -2.95 -0.08
CA VAL A 137 -2.23 -3.65 -1.37
C VAL A 137 -3.69 -3.75 -1.78
N ALA A 138 -3.99 -3.40 -3.02
CA ALA A 138 -5.31 -3.55 -3.63
C ALA A 138 -5.20 -4.51 -4.82
N VAL A 139 -5.92 -5.63 -4.81
CA VAL A 139 -5.88 -6.62 -5.89
C VAL A 139 -7.27 -6.85 -6.45
N ARG A 140 -7.43 -6.74 -7.77
CA ARG A 140 -8.67 -7.09 -8.45
C ARG A 140 -8.77 -8.60 -8.57
N ARG A 141 -9.72 -9.19 -7.85
CA ARG A 141 -10.04 -10.60 -7.77
C ARG A 141 -10.31 -11.19 -9.15
N GLN A 142 -9.40 -12.04 -9.61
CA GLN A 142 -9.69 -13.14 -10.54
C GLN A 142 -9.31 -14.44 -9.84
N LYS A 143 -10.25 -15.16 -9.19
CA LYS A 143 -9.99 -16.43 -8.45
C LYS A 143 -8.52 -16.57 -7.97
N ILE A 144 -8.05 -15.59 -7.18
CA ILE A 144 -6.65 -15.57 -6.74
C ILE A 144 -6.59 -16.50 -5.52
N GLY A 145 -5.58 -17.36 -5.46
CA GLY A 145 -5.26 -18.11 -4.24
C GLY A 145 -4.81 -17.17 -3.11
N ASN A 146 -4.29 -17.72 -2.02
CA ASN A 146 -3.76 -16.89 -0.92
C ASN A 146 -2.72 -15.88 -1.43
N ILE A 147 -2.83 -14.63 -1.01
CA ILE A 147 -1.83 -13.60 -1.25
C ILE A 147 -0.67 -13.89 -0.30
N ALA A 148 0.54 -14.06 -0.85
CA ALA A 148 1.75 -14.18 -0.07
C ALA A 148 2.42 -12.80 0.00
N ILE A 149 2.70 -12.33 1.21
CA ILE A 149 3.51 -11.13 1.42
C ILE A 149 4.88 -11.59 1.91
N GLN A 150 5.91 -11.18 1.18
CA GLN A 150 7.29 -11.39 1.57
C GLN A 150 7.94 -10.04 1.84
N THR A 151 8.61 -9.91 2.97
CA THR A 151 9.49 -8.76 3.23
C THR A 151 10.89 -9.19 2.81
N ILE A 152 11.52 -8.44 1.90
CA ILE A 152 12.86 -8.78 1.41
C ILE A 152 13.82 -7.67 1.81
N GLU A 153 14.71 -7.96 2.76
CA GLU A 153 15.81 -7.05 3.05
C GLU A 153 16.84 -7.08 1.91
N MET A 154 17.17 -5.91 1.34
CA MET A 154 18.14 -5.75 0.26
C MET A 154 19.62 -5.94 0.69
N ASN A 155 19.88 -6.88 1.62
CA ASN A 155 21.23 -7.29 2.03
C ASN A 155 21.50 -8.78 1.80
N SER A 156 20.53 -9.56 1.32
CA SER A 156 20.69 -10.98 1.01
C SER A 156 20.46 -11.26 -0.48
N LYS A 157 21.25 -12.18 -1.04
CA LYS A 157 21.11 -12.64 -2.43
C LYS A 157 19.70 -13.20 -2.63
N LEU A 158 18.95 -12.65 -3.59
CA LEU A 158 17.65 -13.17 -4.03
C LEU A 158 17.84 -14.56 -4.66
N GLU A 159 17.33 -15.63 -4.02
CA GLU A 159 17.24 -16.97 -4.63
C GLU A 159 15.83 -17.18 -5.20
N PRO A 160 15.69 -17.62 -6.47
CA PRO A 160 14.39 -17.73 -7.13
C PRO A 160 13.71 -19.07 -6.81
N GLN A 161 12.69 -19.07 -5.97
CA GLN A 161 11.70 -20.14 -5.94
C GLN A 161 10.28 -19.56 -5.91
N GLY A 162 9.51 -19.91 -6.95
CA GLY A 162 8.23 -19.31 -7.28
C GLY A 162 7.19 -19.34 -6.14
N GLN A 163 6.93 -18.16 -5.59
CA GLN A 163 5.72 -17.74 -4.89
C GLN A 163 5.56 -16.23 -5.13
N LEU A 164 4.33 -15.72 -5.09
CA LEU A 164 4.03 -14.30 -5.28
C LEU A 164 4.87 -13.48 -4.29
N ALA A 165 5.87 -12.74 -4.79
CA ALA A 165 6.73 -11.93 -3.96
C ALA A 165 6.19 -10.49 -3.99
N MET A 166 5.49 -10.09 -2.93
CA MET A 166 5.62 -8.71 -2.48
C MET A 166 7.09 -8.51 -2.15
N ALA A 167 7.67 -7.38 -2.54
CA ALA A 167 8.99 -7.00 -2.09
C ALA A 167 8.88 -5.62 -1.46
N LEU A 168 8.83 -5.58 -0.13
CA LEU A 168 9.18 -4.37 0.62
C LEU A 168 10.69 -4.16 0.46
N LEU A 169 11.07 -3.14 -0.29
CA LEU A 169 12.44 -2.76 -0.61
C LEU A 169 12.90 -1.63 0.31
N ARG A 170 13.66 -1.93 1.37
CA ARG A 170 14.25 -0.89 2.23
C ARG A 170 15.44 -0.23 1.51
N THR A 171 15.38 1.09 1.25
CA THR A 171 16.49 1.84 0.64
C THR A 171 17.37 2.46 1.72
N THR A 172 18.64 2.08 1.82
CA THR A 172 19.62 2.76 2.70
C THR A 172 20.34 3.86 1.94
N ASN A 173 20.39 5.07 2.53
CA ASN A 173 21.12 6.21 1.98
C ASN A 173 22.63 6.04 2.26
N PRO A 174 23.57 6.17 1.30
CA PRO A 174 24.98 5.79 1.48
C PRO A 174 25.84 6.67 2.41
N LEU A 175 25.28 7.63 3.15
CA LEU A 175 26.06 8.60 3.91
C LEU A 175 25.78 8.50 5.42
N ASN A 176 26.09 7.35 6.03
CA ASN A 176 26.57 7.29 7.43
C ASN A 176 27.07 5.88 7.80
N THR A 177 28.19 5.47 7.23
CA THR A 177 28.93 4.28 7.70
C THR A 177 29.88 4.67 8.83
N ARG A 178 29.41 4.69 10.08
CA ARG A 178 30.30 4.52 11.25
C ARG A 178 29.66 3.67 12.35
N ARG A 179 30.02 2.38 12.30
CA ARG A 179 30.25 1.40 13.38
C ARG A 179 29.29 1.41 14.59
N SER A 180 28.59 0.28 14.75
CA SER A 180 28.84 -0.63 15.87
C SER A 180 28.25 -2.01 15.62
N ASN A 181 29.11 -3.02 15.54
CA ASN A 181 28.75 -4.42 15.79
C ASN A 181 28.24 -4.54 17.22
N ARG A 182 27.07 -5.16 17.41
CA ARG A 182 26.81 -6.28 18.35
C ARG A 182 25.34 -6.65 18.35
N ASP A 183 25.13 -7.96 18.20
CA ASP A 183 24.13 -8.80 18.84
C ASP A 183 22.62 -8.59 18.57
N GLU A 184 22.06 -9.66 18.00
CA GLU A 184 20.88 -10.40 18.49
C GLU A 184 19.46 -10.10 17.96
N ARG A 185 18.85 -11.23 17.54
CA ARG A 185 17.43 -11.63 17.50
C ARG A 185 16.60 -11.26 16.27
N VAL A 186 16.50 -12.28 15.41
CA VAL A 186 15.33 -12.55 14.57
C VAL A 186 14.09 -12.63 15.46
N GLN A 187 13.14 -11.72 15.26
CA GLN A 187 11.84 -11.78 15.90
C GLN A 187 10.79 -11.91 14.78
N THR A 188 10.33 -13.14 14.59
CA THR A 188 9.14 -13.47 13.79
C THR A 188 7.91 -12.82 14.43
N CYS A 189 7.19 -12.00 13.69
CA CYS A 189 5.89 -11.47 14.11
C CYS A 189 4.84 -12.59 14.11
N ALA A 190 4.10 -12.69 15.21
CA ALA A 190 2.87 -13.45 15.36
C ALA A 190 1.67 -12.51 15.27
#